data_AF-A0A844DAR7-F1
#
_entry.id   AF-A0A844DAR7-F1
#
_cell.length_a   1.000
_cell.length_b   1.000
_cell.length_c   1.000
_cell.angle_alpha   90.00
_cell.angle_beta   90.00
_cell.angle_gamma   90.00
#
_symmetry.space_group_name_H-M   'P 1'
#
loop_
_entity.id
_entity.type
_entity.pdbx_description
1 polymer ?
#
loop_
_entity_poly.entity_id
_entity_poly.type
_entity_poly.pdbx_seq_one_letter_code
_entity_poly.pdbx_strand_id
1 'polypeptide(L)'
;MAQSENKADAGAASLQREVQQRQDQIDQQDPRASVTGKSQAPVQTTGHDYPGTPLPTQHLQKPGLEADMQRKPEFLAPDYCGSGKLAGMAALITGGDSGIGRAVAVLYAREGADVAIIYLDEDQDAQDTKRYVEAEGQTCLLLRGDVRDAAFCRDAARQAHERFGRLDILVNNAAFQEHAEKLTDLTEDRFDLTMKTNVYGYFHMAKAVVPYLKRGAAIINTGSVTGLSGTADLLDYSTTKGAIHAFTKSLASNLLEQGIRVNAVAPGPVWTPLNPADASPEKIASFGADTDMKRPAQPQELSPSYVFLAAPCCSSYITGIVLPVTGSVGA
;
A
#
# COMPACT_ATOMS: atom_id res chain seq x y z
N MET A 1 -47.95 -1.98 -41.89
CA MET A 1 -47.01 -2.59 -40.93
C MET A 1 -45.73 -2.94 -41.66
N ALA A 2 -44.59 -2.71 -40.99
CA ALA A 2 -43.20 -2.94 -41.41
C ALA A 2 -42.51 -1.86 -42.28
N GLN A 3 -41.24 -1.62 -41.95
CA GLN A 3 -40.22 -0.75 -42.59
C GLN A 3 -39.99 0.66 -42.01
N SER A 4 -39.62 0.76 -40.73
CA SER A 4 -38.76 1.88 -40.26
C SER A 4 -37.58 1.44 -39.38
N GLU A 5 -37.22 0.15 -39.39
CA GLU A 5 -35.98 -0.39 -38.83
C GLU A 5 -35.06 -0.74 -40.00
N ASN A 6 -34.04 0.06 -40.30
CA ASN A 6 -32.75 -0.37 -40.89
C ASN A 6 -31.85 0.73 -41.52
N LYS A 7 -32.15 2.03 -41.42
CA LYS A 7 -31.22 3.05 -41.98
C LYS A 7 -30.09 3.46 -41.04
N ALA A 8 -30.33 3.49 -39.73
CA ALA A 8 -29.29 3.83 -38.74
C ALA A 8 -28.29 2.67 -38.53
N ASP A 9 -28.79 1.43 -38.43
CA ASP A 9 -27.97 0.23 -38.24
C ASP A 9 -27.07 -0.09 -39.45
N ALA A 10 -27.57 0.13 -40.68
CA ALA A 10 -26.78 -0.06 -41.89
C ALA A 10 -25.59 0.93 -41.98
N GLY A 11 -25.76 2.16 -41.49
CA GLY A 11 -24.70 3.17 -41.43
C GLY A 11 -23.64 2.86 -40.37
N ALA A 12 -24.07 2.45 -39.17
CA ALA A 12 -23.16 2.04 -38.09
C ALA A 12 -22.34 0.79 -38.48
N ALA A 13 -22.98 -0.21 -39.10
CA ALA A 13 -22.29 -1.42 -39.57
C ALA A 13 -21.31 -1.13 -40.73
N SER A 14 -21.60 -0.15 -41.59
CA SER A 14 -20.66 0.28 -42.63
C SER A 14 -19.44 0.97 -42.04
N LEU A 15 -19.64 1.86 -41.07
CA LEU A 15 -18.56 2.57 -40.38
C LEU A 15 -17.64 1.60 -39.61
N GLN A 16 -18.22 0.63 -38.89
CA GLN A 16 -17.46 -0.39 -38.17
C GLN A 16 -16.64 -1.27 -39.12
N ARG A 17 -17.18 -1.64 -40.29
CA ARG A 17 -16.45 -2.40 -41.31
C ARG A 17 -15.30 -1.61 -41.93
N GLU A 18 -15.47 -0.31 -42.14
CA GLU A 18 -14.40 0.55 -42.64
C GLU A 18 -13.27 0.71 -41.61
N VAL A 19 -13.63 0.87 -40.33
CA VAL A 19 -12.66 0.89 -39.22
C VAL A 19 -11.89 -0.44 -39.14
N GLN A 20 -12.58 -1.58 -39.24
CA GLN A 20 -11.96 -2.91 -39.24
C GLN A 20 -10.98 -3.07 -40.41
N GLN A 21 -11.40 -2.75 -41.64
CA GLN A 21 -10.55 -2.87 -42.83
C GLN A 21 -9.31 -1.98 -42.75
N ARG A 22 -9.45 -0.78 -42.18
CA ARG A 22 -8.31 0.13 -41.97
C ARG A 22 -7.34 -0.43 -40.94
N GLN A 23 -7.85 -1.02 -39.85
CA GLN A 23 -6.99 -1.66 -38.84
C GLN A 23 -6.29 -2.91 -39.41
N ASP A 24 -7.01 -3.75 -40.15
CA ASP A 24 -6.45 -4.95 -40.79
C ASP A 24 -5.30 -4.61 -41.75
N GLN A 25 -5.40 -3.49 -42.48
CA GLN A 25 -4.32 -2.99 -43.34
C GLN A 25 -3.10 -2.50 -42.55
N ILE A 26 -3.31 -1.84 -41.41
CA ILE A 26 -2.24 -1.39 -40.52
C ILE A 26 -1.52 -2.60 -39.92
N ASP A 27 -2.27 -3.59 -39.42
CA ASP A 27 -1.73 -4.79 -38.79
C ASP A 27 -0.94 -5.66 -39.78
N GLN A 28 -1.37 -5.73 -41.04
CA GLN A 28 -0.62 -6.41 -42.12
C GLN A 28 0.66 -5.68 -42.53
N GLN A 29 0.76 -4.38 -42.25
CA GLN A 29 1.90 -3.53 -42.61
C GLN A 29 2.88 -3.30 -41.46
N ASP A 30 2.58 -3.73 -40.23
CA ASP A 30 3.43 -3.47 -39.07
C ASP A 30 4.56 -4.52 -38.91
N PRO A 31 5.84 -4.14 -39.16
CA PRO A 31 6.97 -5.04 -38.94
C PRO A 31 7.24 -5.35 -37.45
N ARG A 32 6.53 -4.71 -36.50
CA ARG A 32 6.67 -4.91 -35.05
C ARG A 32 6.03 -6.19 -34.52
N ALA A 33 5.28 -6.94 -35.34
CA ALA A 33 4.74 -8.25 -34.96
C ALA A 33 5.82 -9.31 -34.62
N SER A 34 7.11 -8.99 -34.84
CA SER A 34 8.25 -9.90 -34.60
C SER A 34 9.18 -9.51 -33.44
N VAL A 35 8.92 -8.45 -32.67
CA VAL A 35 9.88 -8.02 -31.62
C VAL A 35 9.59 -8.68 -30.27
N THR A 36 10.15 -9.87 -30.10
CA THR A 36 10.44 -10.44 -28.77
C THR A 36 11.82 -9.96 -28.31
N GLY A 37 11.91 -9.45 -27.07
CA GLY A 37 13.18 -9.42 -26.32
C GLY A 37 14.11 -8.22 -26.49
N LYS A 38 13.66 -7.00 -26.13
CA LYS A 38 14.59 -5.96 -25.63
C LYS A 38 14.28 -5.70 -24.17
N SER A 39 15.29 -5.77 -23.31
CA SER A 39 15.23 -5.26 -21.92
C SER A 39 14.77 -3.81 -21.96
N GLN A 40 13.54 -3.55 -21.54
CA GLN A 40 12.97 -2.20 -21.55
C GLN A 40 13.45 -1.44 -20.31
N ALA A 41 13.83 -0.17 -20.52
CA ALA A 41 14.22 0.72 -19.42
C ALA A 41 13.06 0.90 -18.41
N PRO A 42 13.36 1.22 -17.15
CA PRO A 42 12.34 1.61 -16.17
C PRO A 42 11.38 2.66 -16.73
N VAL A 43 10.09 2.42 -16.57
CA VAL A 43 9.06 3.36 -17.00
C VAL A 43 8.92 4.46 -15.95
N GLN A 44 9.03 5.71 -16.39
CA GLN A 44 8.81 6.89 -15.56
C GLN A 44 7.49 7.57 -15.96
N THR A 45 6.66 7.89 -14.97
CA THR A 45 5.36 8.56 -15.16
C THR A 45 5.35 10.00 -14.64
N THR A 46 6.48 10.46 -14.09
CA THR A 46 6.70 11.79 -13.51
C THR A 46 8.00 12.38 -14.03
N GLY A 47 8.23 13.68 -13.77
CA GLY A 47 9.52 14.33 -14.02
C GLY A 47 10.64 13.89 -13.07
N HIS A 48 10.28 13.30 -11.93
CA HIS A 48 11.20 12.65 -11.00
C HIS A 48 11.62 11.27 -11.51
N ASP A 49 12.92 11.01 -11.57
CA ASP A 49 13.49 9.77 -12.08
C ASP A 49 13.66 8.74 -10.96
N TYR A 50 12.82 7.70 -10.98
CA TYR A 50 12.86 6.64 -9.98
C TYR A 50 13.89 5.57 -10.32
N PRO A 51 14.50 4.95 -9.29
CA PRO A 51 15.53 3.96 -9.51
C PRO A 51 15.00 2.67 -10.14
N GLY A 52 15.66 2.23 -11.21
CA GLY A 52 15.51 0.91 -11.77
C GLY A 52 16.35 -0.17 -11.10
N THR A 53 16.37 -1.35 -11.72
CA THR A 53 17.27 -2.46 -11.37
C THR A 53 18.59 -2.37 -12.15
N PRO A 54 19.71 -2.94 -11.63
CA PRO A 54 19.81 -3.72 -10.40
C PRO A 54 19.81 -2.86 -9.13
N LEU A 55 19.17 -3.36 -8.08
CA LEU A 55 19.27 -2.81 -6.72
C LEU A 55 20.52 -3.35 -6.00
N PRO A 56 21.03 -2.67 -4.95
CA PRO A 56 22.17 -3.18 -4.19
C PRO A 56 21.86 -4.54 -3.56
N THR A 57 22.77 -5.50 -3.75
CA THR A 57 22.68 -6.82 -3.12
C THR A 57 23.02 -6.68 -1.64
N GLN A 58 22.00 -6.78 -0.78
CA GLN A 58 22.13 -6.64 0.67
C GLN A 58 21.12 -7.56 1.37
N HIS A 59 21.46 -8.01 2.58
CA HIS A 59 20.54 -8.73 3.46
C HIS A 59 20.58 -8.12 4.87
N LEU A 60 19.42 -7.94 5.50
CA LEU A 60 19.27 -7.31 6.82
C LEU A 60 18.67 -8.29 7.83
N GLN A 61 18.89 -8.05 9.13
CA GLN A 61 18.16 -8.75 10.19
C GLN A 61 16.72 -8.22 10.31
N LYS A 62 15.81 -9.01 10.88
CA LYS A 62 14.41 -8.61 11.09
C LYS A 62 14.15 -8.08 12.50
N PRO A 63 13.31 -7.03 12.65
CA PRO A 63 12.85 -6.17 11.56
C PRO A 63 14.00 -5.34 10.96
N GLY A 64 13.92 -5.07 9.66
CA GLY A 64 15.00 -4.39 8.94
C GLY A 64 15.02 -2.90 9.23
N LEU A 65 16.22 -2.35 9.48
CA LEU A 65 16.41 -0.90 9.62
C LEU A 65 16.58 -0.23 8.25
N GLU A 66 15.78 0.79 7.96
CA GLU A 66 15.93 1.64 6.77
C GLU A 66 17.26 2.40 6.81
N ALA A 67 17.71 2.76 8.01
CA ALA A 67 19.03 3.34 8.29
C ALA A 67 20.21 2.46 7.82
N ASP A 68 20.02 1.16 7.62
CA ASP A 68 21.07 0.23 7.18
C ASP A 68 21.01 -0.09 5.68
N MET A 69 19.95 0.33 4.97
CA MET A 69 19.84 0.11 3.53
C MET A 69 20.89 0.93 2.76
N GLN A 70 21.67 0.30 1.88
CA GLN A 70 22.65 0.96 1.01
C GLN A 70 22.00 1.98 0.07
N ARG A 71 20.85 1.62 -0.51
CA ARG A 71 19.98 2.55 -1.23
C ARG A 71 18.78 2.91 -0.35
N LYS A 72 18.73 4.17 0.10
CA LYS A 72 17.63 4.67 0.91
C LYS A 72 16.34 4.72 0.10
N PRO A 73 15.21 4.20 0.64
CA PRO A 73 13.89 4.45 0.09
C PRO A 73 13.58 5.95 0.01
N GLU A 74 12.86 6.34 -1.03
CA GLU A 74 12.38 7.71 -1.17
C GLU A 74 10.96 7.81 -0.57
N PHE A 75 10.82 8.59 0.49
CA PHE A 75 9.57 8.71 1.26
C PHE A 75 9.04 10.15 1.38
N LEU A 76 9.78 11.15 0.87
CA LEU A 76 9.45 12.57 1.08
C LEU A 76 8.43 13.14 0.09
N ALA A 77 8.24 12.50 -1.08
CA ALA A 77 7.34 12.99 -2.13
C ALA A 77 7.56 14.49 -2.45
N PRO A 78 8.75 14.92 -2.92
CA PRO A 78 9.07 16.34 -3.09
C PRO A 78 8.13 17.06 -4.08
N ASP A 79 7.56 16.33 -5.04
CA ASP A 79 6.61 16.86 -6.02
C ASP A 79 5.17 17.01 -5.47
N TYR A 80 4.90 16.55 -4.24
CA TYR A 80 3.58 16.62 -3.62
C TYR A 80 3.42 17.87 -2.75
N CYS A 81 2.53 18.77 -3.17
CA CYS A 81 2.13 19.95 -2.41
C CYS A 81 0.91 19.64 -1.51
N GLY A 82 1.07 19.79 -0.19
CA GLY A 82 -0.03 19.68 0.77
C GLY A 82 -1.14 20.69 0.51
N SER A 83 -2.39 20.30 0.76
CA SER A 83 -3.57 21.14 0.54
C SER A 83 -4.55 21.14 1.72
N GLY A 84 -4.09 20.69 2.89
CA GLY A 84 -4.88 20.65 4.13
C GLY A 84 -5.99 19.61 4.10
N LYS A 85 -5.86 18.52 3.32
CA LYS A 85 -6.91 17.51 3.17
C LYS A 85 -7.24 16.78 4.47
N LEU A 86 -6.26 16.72 5.38
CA LEU A 86 -6.37 16.07 6.68
C LEU A 86 -6.21 17.07 7.83
N ALA A 87 -6.42 18.37 7.56
CA ALA A 87 -6.18 19.43 8.53
C ALA A 87 -6.96 19.20 9.83
N GLY A 88 -6.23 19.15 10.94
CA GLY A 88 -6.77 18.98 12.29
C GLY A 88 -7.28 17.56 12.58
N MET A 89 -6.96 16.57 11.74
CA MET A 89 -7.22 15.15 12.01
C MET A 89 -6.06 14.52 12.79
N ALA A 90 -6.32 13.39 13.43
CA ALA A 90 -5.28 12.57 14.05
C ALA A 90 -5.26 11.15 13.48
N ALA A 91 -4.05 10.66 13.15
CA ALA A 91 -3.82 9.34 12.59
C ALA A 91 -3.01 8.45 13.53
N LEU A 92 -3.32 7.15 13.55
CA LEU A 92 -2.51 6.11 14.18
C LEU A 92 -2.07 5.12 13.11
N ILE A 93 -0.75 4.96 12.92
CA ILE A 93 -0.15 4.17 11.85
C ILE A 93 0.71 3.06 12.47
N THR A 94 0.43 1.81 12.13
CA THR A 94 1.30 0.68 12.53
C THR A 94 2.40 0.43 11.52
N GLY A 95 3.63 0.16 11.97
CA GLY A 95 4.81 0.08 11.09
C GLY A 95 5.08 1.42 10.40
N GLY A 96 4.87 2.52 11.13
CA GLY A 96 5.03 3.88 10.61
C GLY A 96 6.46 4.41 10.70
N ASP A 97 7.39 3.64 11.27
CA ASP A 97 8.80 3.96 11.44
C ASP A 97 9.59 3.95 10.12
N SER A 98 9.17 3.17 9.13
CA SER A 98 9.91 2.94 7.89
C SER A 98 9.01 2.64 6.68
N GLY A 99 9.61 2.58 5.50
CA GLY A 99 8.96 2.17 4.25
C GLY A 99 7.67 2.93 3.94
N ILE A 100 6.62 2.19 3.55
CA ILE A 100 5.32 2.76 3.20
C ILE A 100 4.72 3.55 4.37
N GLY A 101 4.80 3.00 5.59
CA GLY A 101 4.24 3.66 6.78
C GLY A 101 4.90 5.01 7.08
N ARG A 102 6.24 5.10 6.93
CA ARG A 102 6.99 6.37 7.02
C ARG A 102 6.51 7.39 6.00
N ALA A 103 6.41 7.00 4.72
CA ALA A 103 5.94 7.91 3.67
C ALA A 103 4.51 8.40 3.94
N VAL A 104 3.63 7.51 4.43
CA VAL A 104 2.25 7.87 4.81
C VAL A 104 2.25 8.82 6.01
N ALA A 105 3.05 8.57 7.04
CA ALA A 105 3.16 9.43 8.22
C ALA A 105 3.58 10.86 7.83
N VAL A 106 4.63 10.99 7.03
CA VAL A 106 5.12 12.30 6.56
C VAL A 106 4.07 13.00 5.68
N LEU A 107 3.44 12.29 4.75
CA LEU A 107 2.44 12.91 3.87
C LEU A 107 1.15 13.30 4.60
N TYR A 108 0.76 12.53 5.63
CA TYR A 108 -0.36 12.90 6.51
C TYR A 108 -0.05 14.17 7.29
N ALA A 109 1.18 14.28 7.80
CA ALA A 109 1.65 15.49 8.46
C ALA A 109 1.61 16.70 7.54
N ARG A 110 2.10 16.56 6.30
CA ARG A 110 2.03 17.59 5.26
C ARG A 110 0.60 18.01 4.90
N GLU A 111 -0.36 17.10 5.03
CA GLU A 111 -1.80 17.39 4.85
C GLU A 111 -2.49 17.91 6.11
N GLY A 112 -1.75 18.10 7.20
CA GLY A 112 -2.19 18.77 8.42
C GLY A 112 -2.73 17.85 9.51
N ALA A 113 -2.38 16.56 9.50
CA ALA A 113 -2.76 15.62 10.55
C ALA A 113 -1.65 15.39 11.58
N ASP A 114 -2.02 15.35 12.87
CA ASP A 114 -1.16 14.79 13.91
C ASP A 114 -1.01 13.27 13.72
N VAL A 115 0.16 12.70 14.03
CA VAL A 115 0.46 11.30 13.72
C VAL A 115 1.03 10.56 14.93
N ALA A 116 0.40 9.45 15.32
CA ALA A 116 0.99 8.44 16.18
C ALA A 116 1.54 7.28 15.35
N ILE A 117 2.75 6.84 15.67
CA ILE A 117 3.47 5.76 14.99
C ILE A 117 3.68 4.62 15.97
N ILE A 118 3.18 3.44 15.61
CA ILE A 118 3.51 2.18 16.28
C ILE A 118 4.63 1.48 15.49
N TYR A 119 5.64 0.97 16.21
CA TYR A 119 6.80 0.24 15.69
C TYR A 119 7.30 -0.76 16.74
N LEU A 120 8.14 -1.72 16.35
CA LEU A 120 8.51 -2.84 17.23
C LEU A 120 9.74 -2.51 18.09
N ASP A 121 10.88 -2.25 17.45
CA ASP A 121 12.16 -1.96 18.10
C ASP A 121 13.12 -1.08 17.29
N GLU A 122 12.69 -0.61 16.12
CA GLU A 122 13.40 0.23 15.18
C GLU A 122 13.48 1.69 15.64
N ASP A 123 13.93 1.92 16.89
CA ASP A 123 13.88 3.24 17.56
C ASP A 123 14.52 4.35 16.71
N GLN A 124 15.63 4.06 16.03
CA GLN A 124 16.29 5.02 15.16
C GLN A 124 15.38 5.47 14.00
N ASP A 125 14.76 4.53 13.30
CA ASP A 125 13.87 4.81 12.18
C ASP A 125 12.58 5.50 12.61
N ALA A 126 12.06 5.13 13.78
CA ALA A 126 10.92 5.80 14.39
C ALA A 126 11.24 7.26 14.76
N GLN A 127 12.40 7.53 15.35
CA GLN A 127 12.84 8.89 15.66
C GLN A 127 13.07 9.70 14.39
N ASP A 128 13.61 9.10 13.34
CA ASP A 128 13.79 9.78 12.05
C ASP A 128 12.45 10.18 11.44
N THR A 129 11.48 9.27 11.42
CA THR A 129 10.13 9.59 10.94
C THR A 129 9.48 10.68 11.78
N LYS A 130 9.63 10.61 13.12
CA LYS A 130 9.15 11.66 14.03
C LYS A 130 9.68 13.03 13.65
N ARG A 131 10.99 13.14 13.37
CA ARG A 131 11.62 14.41 12.94
C ARG A 131 11.00 14.96 11.66
N TYR A 132 10.70 14.10 10.68
CA TYR A 132 10.06 14.53 9.43
C TYR A 132 8.60 14.94 9.61
N VAL A 133 7.82 14.22 10.42
CA VAL A 133 6.44 14.62 10.78
C VAL A 133 6.44 15.98 11.47
N GLU A 134 7.34 16.18 12.43
CA GLU A 134 7.44 17.45 13.16
C GLU A 134 7.95 18.60 12.28
N ALA A 135 8.77 18.31 11.26
CA ALA A 135 9.21 19.29 10.27
C ALA A 135 8.08 19.78 9.34
N GLU A 136 7.03 18.98 9.14
CA GLU A 136 5.79 19.39 8.45
C GLU A 136 4.84 20.18 9.37
N GLY A 137 5.23 20.42 10.63
CA GLY A 137 4.51 21.25 11.59
C GLY A 137 3.42 20.53 12.40
N GLN A 138 3.38 19.20 12.37
CA GLN A 138 2.41 18.40 13.12
C GLN A 138 3.05 17.70 14.32
N THR A 139 2.24 17.25 15.27
CA THR A 139 2.71 16.50 16.44
C THR A 139 2.93 15.05 16.08
N CYS A 140 4.05 14.48 16.52
CA CYS A 140 4.31 13.05 16.40
C CYS A 140 4.42 12.33 17.75
N LEU A 141 3.63 11.26 17.93
CA LEU A 141 3.70 10.36 19.09
C LEU A 141 4.32 9.02 18.67
N LEU A 142 5.34 8.56 19.41
CA LEU A 142 5.99 7.28 19.18
C LEU A 142 5.51 6.25 20.20
N LEU A 143 5.06 5.09 19.74
CA LEU A 143 4.48 4.01 20.54
C LEU A 143 5.20 2.69 20.20
N ARG A 144 6.26 2.39 20.94
CA ARG A 144 6.99 1.13 20.77
C ARG A 144 6.21 -0.04 21.36
N GLY A 145 5.94 -1.06 20.56
CA GLY A 145 5.35 -2.31 21.02
C GLY A 145 4.78 -3.19 19.90
N ASP A 146 4.21 -4.31 20.31
CA ASP A 146 3.85 -5.39 19.41
C ASP A 146 2.34 -5.47 19.17
N VAL A 147 1.93 -5.32 17.91
CA VAL A 147 0.52 -5.37 17.50
C VAL A 147 -0.14 -6.74 17.73
N ARG A 148 0.64 -7.81 17.94
CA ARG A 148 0.14 -9.12 18.35
C ARG A 148 -0.48 -9.10 19.74
N ASP A 149 -0.08 -8.16 20.60
CA ASP A 149 -0.66 -7.99 21.94
C ASP A 149 -1.89 -7.08 21.90
N ALA A 150 -3.07 -7.67 22.10
CA ALA A 150 -4.32 -6.93 22.18
C ALA A 150 -4.34 -5.89 23.32
N ALA A 151 -3.60 -6.09 24.43
CA ALA A 151 -3.51 -5.12 25.51
C ALA A 151 -2.71 -3.89 25.09
N PHE A 152 -1.55 -4.10 24.48
CA PHE A 152 -0.78 -3.03 23.85
C PHE A 152 -1.62 -2.24 22.83
N CYS A 153 -2.32 -2.91 21.91
CA CYS A 153 -3.16 -2.22 20.90
C CYS A 153 -4.23 -1.30 21.53
N ARG A 154 -4.88 -1.76 22.62
CA ARG A 154 -5.84 -0.93 23.37
C ARG A 154 -5.18 0.27 24.02
N ASP A 155 -4.01 0.06 24.63
CA ASP A 155 -3.28 1.12 25.30
C ASP A 155 -2.74 2.16 24.31
N ALA A 156 -2.23 1.71 23.17
CA ALA A 156 -1.76 2.58 22.10
C ALA A 156 -2.87 3.47 21.52
N ALA A 157 -4.06 2.91 21.26
CA ALA A 157 -5.22 3.66 20.81
C ALA A 157 -5.66 4.71 21.86
N ARG A 158 -5.67 4.33 23.15
CA ARG A 158 -5.97 5.24 24.26
C ARG A 158 -4.95 6.39 24.34
N GLN A 159 -3.65 6.09 24.30
CA GLN A 159 -2.59 7.09 24.35
C GLN A 159 -2.65 8.06 23.17
N ALA A 160 -2.90 7.58 21.95
CA ALA A 160 -3.09 8.43 20.78
C ALA A 160 -4.31 9.35 20.94
N HIS A 161 -5.44 8.81 21.38
CA HIS A 161 -6.65 9.60 21.62
C HIS A 161 -6.44 10.66 22.70
N GLU A 162 -5.83 10.31 23.83
CA GLU A 162 -5.52 11.25 24.92
C GLU A 162 -4.53 12.34 24.49
N ARG A 163 -3.53 11.97 23.68
CA ARG A 163 -2.50 12.91 23.22
C ARG A 163 -3.05 13.96 22.27
N PHE A 164 -3.91 13.57 21.32
CA PHE A 164 -4.42 14.47 20.29
C PHE A 164 -5.83 15.00 20.59
N GLY A 165 -6.49 14.47 21.63
CA GLY A 165 -7.90 14.77 21.95
C GLY A 165 -8.91 14.17 20.96
N ARG A 166 -8.44 13.44 19.94
CA ARG A 166 -9.23 12.82 18.89
C ARG A 166 -8.47 11.67 18.22
N LEU A 167 -9.19 10.87 17.45
CA LEU A 167 -8.61 9.87 16.55
C LEU A 167 -9.55 9.69 15.36
N ASP A 168 -9.04 9.87 14.15
CA ASP A 168 -9.85 9.89 12.93
C ASP A 168 -9.41 8.86 11.90
N ILE A 169 -8.13 8.50 11.92
CA ILE A 169 -7.54 7.61 10.91
C ILE A 169 -6.79 6.50 11.61
N LEU A 170 -7.08 5.25 11.24
CA LEU A 170 -6.22 4.11 11.52
C LEU A 170 -5.61 3.62 10.20
N VAL A 171 -4.30 3.50 10.16
CA VAL A 171 -3.59 2.79 9.09
C VAL A 171 -2.97 1.53 9.69
N ASN A 172 -3.55 0.38 9.37
CA ASN A 172 -2.91 -0.90 9.66
C ASN A 172 -1.92 -1.22 8.53
N ASN A 173 -0.63 -1.11 8.82
CA ASN A 173 0.42 -1.32 7.83
C ASN A 173 1.52 -2.31 8.30
N ALA A 174 1.78 -2.42 9.61
CA ALA A 174 2.76 -3.36 10.17
C ALA A 174 2.54 -4.79 9.62
N ALA A 175 3.62 -5.47 9.25
CA ALA A 175 3.55 -6.82 8.73
C ALA A 175 4.83 -7.61 9.00
N PHE A 176 4.68 -8.92 9.13
CA PHE A 176 5.75 -9.90 9.01
C PHE A 176 5.59 -10.65 7.69
N GLN A 177 6.70 -10.87 7.00
CA GLN A 177 6.79 -11.75 5.82
C GLN A 177 8.11 -12.48 5.90
N GLU A 178 8.21 -13.69 5.35
CA GLU A 178 9.44 -14.48 5.20
C GLU A 178 9.27 -15.34 3.94
N HIS A 179 10.27 -15.53 3.07
CA HIS A 179 10.16 -16.47 1.95
C HIS A 179 10.28 -17.92 2.42
N ALA A 180 9.55 -18.84 1.80
CA ALA A 180 9.74 -20.29 1.93
C ALA A 180 9.69 -20.92 0.54
N GLU A 181 10.73 -21.66 0.14
CA GLU A 181 10.75 -22.32 -1.17
C GLU A 181 9.78 -23.51 -1.23
N LYS A 182 9.54 -24.18 -0.10
CA LYS A 182 8.63 -25.31 0.00
C LYS A 182 7.65 -25.13 1.15
N LEU A 183 6.45 -25.66 0.96
CA LEU A 183 5.44 -25.72 2.03
C LEU A 183 5.98 -26.44 3.29
N THR A 184 6.84 -27.45 3.13
CA THR A 184 7.42 -28.18 4.26
C THR A 184 8.42 -27.37 5.08
N ASP A 185 8.89 -26.24 4.56
CA ASP A 185 9.81 -25.34 5.29
C ASP A 185 9.04 -24.35 6.18
N LEU A 186 7.72 -24.27 5.99
CA LEU A 186 6.82 -23.42 6.76
C LEU A 186 6.39 -24.12 8.04
N THR A 187 7.07 -23.79 9.14
CA THR A 187 6.69 -24.30 10.47
C THR A 187 5.38 -23.68 10.96
N GLU A 188 4.70 -24.38 11.85
CA GLU A 188 3.48 -23.90 12.50
C GLU A 188 3.73 -22.60 13.28
N ASP A 189 4.88 -22.49 13.96
CA ASP A 189 5.28 -21.29 14.70
C ASP A 189 5.44 -20.08 13.78
N ARG A 190 6.06 -20.26 12.61
CA ARG A 190 6.19 -19.21 11.61
C ARG A 190 4.83 -18.83 11.03
N PHE A 191 4.00 -19.82 10.69
CA PHE A 191 2.64 -19.56 10.19
C PHE A 191 1.82 -18.76 11.21
N ASP A 192 1.86 -19.16 12.48
CA ASP A 192 1.19 -18.47 13.58
C ASP A 192 1.73 -17.05 13.79
N LEU A 193 3.06 -16.85 13.70
CA LEU A 193 3.68 -15.52 13.76
C LEU A 193 3.14 -14.60 12.65
N THR A 194 3.11 -15.08 11.40
CA THR A 194 2.62 -14.32 10.25
C THR A 194 1.13 -13.98 10.42
N MET A 195 0.31 -14.95 10.83
CA MET A 195 -1.13 -14.74 11.09
C MET A 195 -1.37 -13.76 12.24
N LYS A 196 -0.67 -13.91 13.37
CA LYS A 196 -0.83 -13.04 14.54
C LYS A 196 -0.42 -11.61 14.23
N THR A 197 0.65 -11.42 13.47
CA THR A 197 1.11 -10.07 13.10
C THR A 197 0.15 -9.43 12.09
N ASN A 198 -0.14 -10.12 10.99
CA ASN A 198 -0.78 -9.51 9.82
C ASN A 198 -2.32 -9.53 9.89
N VAL A 199 -2.91 -10.47 10.63
CA VAL A 199 -4.38 -10.60 10.72
C VAL A 199 -4.87 -10.24 12.11
N TYR A 200 -4.33 -10.86 13.17
CA TYR A 200 -4.76 -10.55 14.53
C TYR A 200 -4.39 -9.11 14.90
N GLY A 201 -3.21 -8.62 14.52
CA GLY A 201 -2.80 -7.23 14.72
C GLY A 201 -3.80 -6.23 14.12
N TYR A 202 -4.24 -6.46 12.88
CA TYR A 202 -5.21 -5.59 12.19
C TYR A 202 -6.57 -5.62 12.90
N PHE A 203 -7.00 -6.81 13.33
CA PHE A 203 -8.22 -6.98 14.11
C PHE A 203 -8.13 -6.28 15.48
N HIS A 204 -7.02 -6.45 16.21
CA HIS A 204 -6.79 -5.85 17.52
C HIS A 204 -6.79 -4.32 17.45
N MET A 205 -6.08 -3.76 16.47
CA MET A 205 -6.04 -2.32 16.25
C MET A 205 -7.39 -1.75 15.83
N ALA A 206 -8.08 -2.38 14.87
CA ALA A 206 -9.42 -1.95 14.47
C ALA A 206 -10.38 -1.95 15.68
N LYS A 207 -10.39 -3.02 16.47
CA LYS A 207 -11.20 -3.12 17.69
C LYS A 207 -10.83 -2.07 18.73
N ALA A 208 -9.54 -1.73 18.85
CA ALA A 208 -9.05 -0.75 19.82
C ALA A 208 -9.41 0.69 19.45
N VAL A 209 -9.39 1.06 18.16
CA VAL A 209 -9.66 2.44 17.73
C VAL A 209 -11.14 2.78 17.59
N VAL A 210 -11.99 1.81 17.22
CA VAL A 210 -13.41 2.04 16.91
C VAL A 210 -14.17 2.82 18.00
N PRO A 211 -13.95 2.59 19.31
CA PRO A 211 -14.60 3.40 20.36
C PRO A 211 -14.30 4.91 20.29
N TYR A 212 -13.17 5.30 19.70
CA TYR A 212 -12.73 6.69 19.57
C TYR A 212 -13.09 7.31 18.22
N LEU A 213 -13.31 6.49 17.19
CA LEU A 213 -13.65 6.97 15.85
C LEU A 213 -15.07 7.58 15.81
N LYS A 214 -15.23 8.62 15.00
CA LYS A 214 -16.51 9.31 14.75
C LYS A 214 -16.88 9.24 13.27
N ARG A 215 -18.10 9.67 12.93
CA ARG A 215 -18.53 9.84 11.53
C ARG A 215 -17.49 10.66 10.76
N GLY A 216 -17.09 10.17 9.60
CA GLY A 216 -16.06 10.77 8.76
C GLY A 216 -14.67 10.14 8.93
N ALA A 217 -14.47 9.31 9.96
CA ALA A 217 -13.23 8.57 10.16
C ALA A 217 -12.97 7.52 9.06
N ALA A 218 -11.72 7.10 8.96
CA ALA A 218 -11.27 6.10 7.99
C ALA A 218 -10.36 5.05 8.64
N ILE A 219 -10.52 3.80 8.23
CA ILE A 219 -9.56 2.71 8.47
C ILE A 219 -8.99 2.31 7.12
N ILE A 220 -7.66 2.27 7.01
CA ILE A 220 -6.96 1.88 5.79
C ILE A 220 -6.04 0.72 6.13
N ASN A 221 -6.21 -0.40 5.43
CA ASN A 221 -5.41 -1.59 5.63
C ASN A 221 -4.42 -1.77 4.47
N THR A 222 -3.16 -2.05 4.77
CA THR A 222 -2.15 -2.37 3.76
C THR A 222 -2.26 -3.85 3.38
N GLY A 223 -2.92 -4.10 2.25
CA GLY A 223 -2.95 -5.39 1.58
C GLY A 223 -1.64 -5.69 0.84
N SER A 224 -1.74 -6.39 -0.28
CA SER A 224 -0.64 -6.70 -1.20
C SER A 224 -1.23 -7.24 -2.50
N VAL A 225 -0.53 -7.07 -3.63
CA VAL A 225 -0.84 -7.79 -4.86
C VAL A 225 -0.84 -9.32 -4.66
N THR A 226 -0.02 -9.83 -3.74
CA THR A 226 0.00 -11.26 -3.39
C THR A 226 -1.30 -11.74 -2.72
N GLY A 227 -2.09 -10.83 -2.14
CA GLY A 227 -3.44 -11.15 -1.65
C GLY A 227 -4.47 -11.27 -2.78
N LEU A 228 -4.18 -10.72 -3.97
CA LEU A 228 -5.02 -10.80 -5.16
C LEU A 228 -4.66 -12.01 -6.03
N SER A 229 -3.37 -12.23 -6.27
CA SER A 229 -2.89 -13.25 -7.21
C SER A 229 -2.28 -14.49 -6.55
N GLY A 230 -1.92 -14.41 -5.26
CA GLY A 230 -1.05 -15.40 -4.62
C GLY A 230 0.39 -15.34 -5.10
N THR A 231 1.27 -16.10 -4.45
CA THR A 231 2.62 -16.45 -4.92
C THR A 231 3.09 -17.72 -4.22
N ALA A 232 3.89 -18.55 -4.90
CA ALA A 232 4.33 -19.84 -4.39
C ALA A 232 5.29 -19.71 -3.19
N ASP A 233 6.14 -18.68 -3.17
CA ASP A 233 7.21 -18.53 -2.18
C ASP A 233 6.78 -17.82 -0.88
N LEU A 234 5.54 -17.31 -0.83
CA LEU A 234 5.01 -16.54 0.31
C LEU A 234 3.59 -17.01 0.68
N LEU A 235 3.42 -18.30 0.96
CA LEU A 235 2.10 -18.91 1.18
C LEU A 235 1.37 -18.33 2.41
N ASP A 236 2.01 -18.29 3.57
CA ASP A 236 1.47 -17.72 4.80
C ASP A 236 1.16 -16.23 4.63
N TYR A 237 2.11 -15.46 4.10
CA TYR A 237 1.94 -14.04 3.86
C TYR A 237 0.81 -13.74 2.86
N SER A 238 0.75 -14.43 1.71
CA SER A 238 -0.33 -14.27 0.71
C SER A 238 -1.69 -14.60 1.33
N THR A 239 -1.76 -15.65 2.16
CA THR A 239 -2.96 -16.00 2.92
C THR A 239 -3.40 -14.84 3.81
N THR A 240 -2.47 -14.22 4.55
CA THR A 240 -2.79 -13.07 5.40
C THR A 240 -3.26 -11.86 4.61
N LYS A 241 -2.68 -11.60 3.43
CA LYS A 241 -3.05 -10.46 2.60
C LYS A 241 -4.43 -10.65 1.95
N GLY A 242 -4.78 -11.87 1.53
CA GLY A 242 -6.15 -12.21 1.12
C GLY A 242 -7.15 -12.07 2.28
N ALA A 243 -6.76 -12.51 3.50
CA ALA A 243 -7.58 -12.32 4.70
C ALA A 243 -7.79 -10.83 5.04
N ILE A 244 -6.76 -9.99 4.90
CA ILE A 244 -6.87 -8.53 5.07
C ILE A 244 -7.86 -7.92 4.06
N HIS A 245 -7.85 -8.37 2.81
CA HIS A 245 -8.81 -7.89 1.80
C HIS A 245 -10.25 -8.27 2.13
N ALA A 246 -10.48 -9.51 2.56
CA ALA A 246 -11.80 -9.95 3.01
C ALA A 246 -12.24 -9.19 4.28
N PHE A 247 -11.36 -9.08 5.27
CA PHE A 247 -11.59 -8.33 6.51
C PHE A 247 -11.95 -6.88 6.23
N THR A 248 -11.26 -6.21 5.30
CA THR A 248 -11.54 -4.83 4.86
C THR A 248 -12.98 -4.70 4.36
N LYS A 249 -13.42 -5.58 3.45
CA LYS A 249 -14.77 -5.57 2.88
C LYS A 249 -15.83 -5.80 3.95
N SER A 250 -15.63 -6.80 4.80
CA SER A 250 -16.57 -7.12 5.88
C SER A 250 -16.66 -6.02 6.93
N LEU A 251 -15.52 -5.43 7.32
CA LEU A 251 -15.48 -4.35 8.31
C LEU A 251 -16.09 -3.06 7.74
N ALA A 252 -15.90 -2.78 6.45
CA ALA A 252 -16.58 -1.68 5.76
C ALA A 252 -18.09 -1.77 5.88
N SER A 253 -18.68 -2.95 5.63
CA SER A 253 -20.12 -3.17 5.80
C SER A 253 -20.54 -3.06 7.27
N ASN A 254 -19.72 -3.55 8.20
CA ASN A 254 -20.03 -3.52 9.63
C ASN A 254 -20.05 -2.10 10.22
N LEU A 255 -19.15 -1.22 9.78
CA LEU A 255 -19.01 0.14 10.31
C LEU A 255 -19.76 1.20 9.49
N LEU A 256 -20.50 0.78 8.44
CA LEU A 256 -21.15 1.69 7.49
C LEU A 256 -22.14 2.65 8.17
N GLU A 257 -22.99 2.14 9.06
CA GLU A 257 -24.01 2.95 9.77
C GLU A 257 -23.37 3.98 10.73
N GLN A 258 -22.15 3.73 11.18
CA GLN A 258 -21.37 4.67 12.00
C GLN A 258 -20.73 5.78 11.15
N GLY A 259 -20.79 5.66 9.82
CA GLY A 259 -20.17 6.59 8.89
C GLY A 259 -18.64 6.53 8.89
N ILE A 260 -18.08 5.35 9.17
CA ILE A 260 -16.64 5.07 9.13
C ILE A 260 -16.35 4.29 7.86
N ARG A 261 -15.38 4.77 7.06
CA ARG A 261 -14.98 4.11 5.81
C ARG A 261 -13.84 3.15 6.08
N VAL A 262 -13.85 2.00 5.42
CA VAL A 262 -12.78 1.00 5.57
C VAL A 262 -12.33 0.57 4.19
N ASN A 263 -11.07 0.81 3.85
CA ASN A 263 -10.52 0.49 2.52
C ASN A 263 -9.15 -0.18 2.67
N ALA A 264 -8.64 -0.75 1.58
CA ALA A 264 -7.29 -1.28 1.53
C ALA A 264 -6.51 -0.70 0.35
N VAL A 265 -5.21 -0.54 0.54
CA VAL A 265 -4.25 -0.33 -0.55
C VAL A 265 -3.54 -1.66 -0.77
N ALA A 266 -3.39 -2.11 -2.01
CA ALA A 266 -2.66 -3.33 -2.37
C ALA A 266 -1.40 -2.95 -3.16
N PRO A 267 -0.25 -2.77 -2.47
CA PRO A 267 1.01 -2.49 -3.15
C PRO A 267 1.50 -3.66 -3.99
N GLY A 268 2.18 -3.36 -5.09
CA GLY A 268 3.09 -4.27 -5.78
C GLY A 268 4.46 -4.32 -5.10
N PRO A 269 5.56 -4.48 -5.86
CA PRO A 269 6.90 -4.42 -5.29
C PRO A 269 7.27 -2.97 -4.93
N VAL A 270 7.42 -2.71 -3.63
CA VAL A 270 7.84 -1.40 -3.09
C VAL A 270 9.17 -1.57 -2.38
N TRP A 271 10.13 -0.68 -2.63
CA TRP A 271 11.44 -0.72 -1.99
C TRP A 271 11.36 -0.26 -0.53
N THR A 272 11.41 -1.20 0.40
CA THR A 272 11.32 -0.97 1.85
C THR A 272 12.34 -1.86 2.60
N PRO A 273 12.59 -1.64 3.91
CA PRO A 273 13.47 -2.52 4.68
C PRO A 273 12.96 -3.96 4.79
N LEU A 274 11.65 -4.17 4.60
CA LEU A 274 11.03 -5.49 4.62
C LEU A 274 11.62 -6.42 3.54
N ASN A 275 12.02 -5.87 2.39
CA ASN A 275 12.53 -6.64 1.26
C ASN A 275 13.93 -7.22 1.51
N PRO A 276 14.99 -6.41 1.76
CA PRO A 276 16.33 -6.94 2.01
C PRO A 276 16.41 -7.76 3.30
N ALA A 277 15.49 -7.58 4.25
CA ALA A 277 15.43 -8.44 5.42
C ALA A 277 14.86 -9.84 5.09
N ASP A 278 14.14 -10.00 3.98
CA ASP A 278 13.33 -11.16 3.65
C ASP A 278 13.89 -12.04 2.53
N ALA A 279 14.37 -11.45 1.44
CA ALA A 279 14.85 -12.21 0.29
C ALA A 279 16.37 -12.34 0.25
N SER A 280 16.86 -13.34 -0.49
CA SER A 280 18.30 -13.49 -0.74
C SER A 280 18.86 -12.27 -1.49
N PRO A 281 20.14 -11.94 -1.32
CA PRO A 281 20.76 -10.80 -2.00
C PRO A 281 20.57 -10.83 -3.53
N GLU A 282 20.60 -12.02 -4.14
CA GLU A 282 20.44 -12.20 -5.59
C GLU A 282 19.02 -11.86 -6.05
N LYS A 283 18.00 -12.29 -5.31
CA LYS A 283 16.58 -11.97 -5.61
C LYS A 283 16.32 -10.46 -5.47
N ILE A 284 17.00 -9.79 -4.52
CA ILE A 284 16.87 -8.35 -4.28
C ILE A 284 17.35 -7.51 -5.47
N ALA A 285 18.43 -7.92 -6.13
CA ALA A 285 18.96 -7.15 -7.26
C ALA A 285 17.93 -6.93 -8.38
N SER A 286 17.08 -7.92 -8.64
CA SER A 286 16.04 -7.87 -9.68
C SER A 286 14.66 -7.47 -9.16
N PHE A 287 14.53 -7.04 -7.90
CA PHE A 287 13.23 -6.74 -7.30
C PHE A 287 12.46 -5.67 -8.08
N GLY A 288 11.25 -6.02 -8.55
CA GLY A 288 10.38 -5.15 -9.34
C GLY A 288 10.69 -5.07 -10.84
N ALA A 289 11.71 -5.78 -11.33
CA ALA A 289 12.04 -5.80 -12.77
C ALA A 289 10.97 -6.47 -13.65
N ASP A 290 10.15 -7.33 -13.05
CA ASP A 290 9.08 -8.09 -13.69
C ASP A 290 7.78 -7.30 -13.88
N THR A 291 7.59 -6.20 -13.15
CA THR A 291 6.45 -5.27 -13.32
C THR A 291 6.40 -4.71 -14.74
N ASP A 292 5.24 -4.21 -15.18
CA ASP A 292 5.14 -3.52 -16.47
C ASP A 292 5.94 -2.22 -16.48
N MET A 293 6.11 -1.58 -15.32
CA MET A 293 6.97 -0.42 -15.14
C MET A 293 8.47 -0.74 -15.04
N LYS A 294 8.86 -2.02 -14.99
CA LYS A 294 10.26 -2.50 -14.94
C LYS A 294 11.09 -1.93 -13.79
N ARG A 295 10.44 -1.53 -12.70
CA ARG A 295 11.08 -1.03 -11.46
C ARG A 295 10.19 -1.28 -10.25
N PRO A 296 10.77 -1.36 -9.04
CA PRO A 296 9.98 -1.25 -7.83
C PRO A 296 9.46 0.19 -7.67
N ALA A 297 8.33 0.33 -6.99
CA ALA A 297 7.89 1.63 -6.52
C ALA A 297 8.73 2.08 -5.32
N GLN A 298 8.84 3.39 -5.13
CA GLN A 298 9.31 3.99 -3.88
C GLN A 298 8.13 4.22 -2.92
N PRO A 299 8.34 4.19 -1.59
CA PRO A 299 7.28 4.44 -0.61
C PRO A 299 6.48 5.72 -0.85
N GLN A 300 7.13 6.78 -1.31
CA GLN A 300 6.47 8.05 -1.63
C GLN A 300 5.40 7.92 -2.73
N GLU A 301 5.52 6.96 -3.65
CA GLU A 301 4.55 6.73 -4.72
C GLU A 301 3.25 6.07 -4.19
N LEU A 302 3.29 5.48 -3.00
CA LEU A 302 2.14 4.85 -2.35
C LEU A 302 1.37 5.86 -1.50
N SER A 303 2.09 6.76 -0.81
CA SER A 303 1.51 7.66 0.20
C SER A 303 0.32 8.52 -0.27
N PRO A 304 0.22 9.03 -1.53
CA PRO A 304 -0.96 9.76 -1.99
C PRO A 304 -2.24 8.92 -2.00
N SER A 305 -2.15 7.61 -2.22
CA SER A 305 -3.31 6.71 -2.17
C SER A 305 -3.92 6.63 -0.76
N TYR A 306 -3.07 6.69 0.27
CA TYR A 306 -3.50 6.72 1.66
C TYR A 306 -4.12 8.07 2.03
N VAL A 307 -3.61 9.19 1.52
CA VAL A 307 -4.25 10.51 1.70
C VAL A 307 -5.62 10.52 1.05
N PHE A 308 -5.72 10.04 -0.20
CA PHE A 308 -6.98 9.93 -0.93
C PHE A 308 -8.03 9.13 -0.15
N LEU A 309 -7.66 7.95 0.37
CA LEU A 309 -8.57 7.09 1.13
C LEU A 309 -8.88 7.63 2.53
N ALA A 310 -7.98 8.37 3.17
CA ALA A 310 -8.23 8.97 4.47
C ALA A 310 -9.14 10.18 4.40
N ALA A 311 -8.93 11.05 3.41
CA ALA A 311 -9.62 12.34 3.31
C ALA A 311 -11.09 12.18 2.88
N PRO A 312 -12.08 12.56 3.72
CA PRO A 312 -13.49 12.48 3.35
C PRO A 312 -13.84 13.33 2.12
N CYS A 313 -13.14 14.45 1.91
CA CYS A 313 -13.34 15.31 0.74
C CYS A 313 -12.92 14.66 -0.58
N CYS A 314 -12.14 13.58 -0.54
CA CYS A 314 -11.68 12.85 -1.72
C CYS A 314 -12.43 11.54 -1.95
N SER A 315 -12.86 10.86 -0.88
CA SER A 315 -13.34 9.47 -0.95
C SER A 315 -14.57 9.19 -0.07
N SER A 316 -15.42 10.20 0.17
CA SER A 316 -16.64 10.07 0.98
C SER A 316 -17.61 8.97 0.50
N TYR A 317 -17.60 8.65 -0.79
CA TYR A 317 -18.45 7.60 -1.40
C TYR A 317 -17.70 6.29 -1.68
N ILE A 318 -16.53 6.09 -1.06
CA ILE A 318 -15.66 4.93 -1.27
C ILE A 318 -15.43 4.22 0.06
N THR A 319 -15.93 2.99 0.17
CA THR A 319 -15.70 2.08 1.30
C THR A 319 -15.75 0.63 0.80
N GLY A 320 -14.95 -0.25 1.39
CA GLY A 320 -14.87 -1.67 1.06
C GLY A 320 -14.04 -2.00 -0.18
N ILE A 321 -13.27 -1.06 -0.72
CA ILE A 321 -12.44 -1.34 -1.90
C ILE A 321 -11.04 -1.86 -1.52
N VAL A 322 -10.41 -2.54 -2.47
CA VAL A 322 -8.97 -2.78 -2.50
C VAL A 322 -8.44 -1.99 -3.69
N LEU A 323 -7.57 -1.01 -3.44
CA LEU A 323 -6.96 -0.15 -4.45
C LEU A 323 -5.56 -0.70 -4.81
N PRO A 324 -5.36 -1.29 -6.00
CA PRO A 324 -4.05 -1.77 -6.43
C PRO A 324 -3.13 -0.59 -6.79
N VAL A 325 -1.89 -0.63 -6.30
CA VAL A 325 -0.81 0.30 -6.70
C VAL A 325 0.43 -0.54 -6.96
N THR A 326 0.50 -1.10 -8.18
CA THR A 326 1.31 -2.30 -8.45
C THR A 326 2.45 -2.10 -9.46
N GLY A 327 2.38 -1.06 -10.29
CA GLY A 327 3.27 -0.91 -11.45
C GLY A 327 2.99 -1.92 -12.57
N SER A 328 1.89 -2.69 -12.50
CA SER A 328 1.47 -3.67 -13.50
C SER A 328 0.03 -3.40 -13.95
N VAL A 329 -0.21 -3.50 -15.24
CA VAL A 329 -1.52 -3.28 -15.86
C VAL A 329 -2.43 -4.47 -15.56
N GLY A 330 -3.59 -4.21 -14.96
CA GLY A 330 -4.62 -5.24 -14.71
C GLY A 330 -4.41 -6.08 -13.44
N ALA A 331 -3.46 -5.70 -12.58
CA ALA A 331 -3.25 -6.30 -11.26
C ALA A 331 -4.21 -5.75 -10.19
#